data_AF-A0A4Y8JPX8-F1
#
_entry.id   AF-A0A4Y8JPX8-F1
#
_cell.length_a   1.000
_cell.length_b   1.000
_cell.length_c   1.000
_cell.angle_alpha   90.00
_cell.angle_beta   90.00
_cell.angle_gamma   90.00
#
_symmetry.space_group_name_H-M   'P 1'
#
loop_
_entity.id
_entity.type
_entity.pdbx_description
1 polymer ?
#
loop_
_entity_poly.entity_id
_entity_poly.type
_entity_poly.pdbx_seq_one_letter_code
_entity_poly.pdbx_strand_id
1 'polypeptide(L)'
;MTSSTATPPFSSAETLDPQQSALRTSALRTSALSAPTLIAPSQASHDAAGRARTYEVRTFGCQMNVHDSERLSGSLEAAGYVTADGEEADIVVLNTCAVRENADNKLYGNLGQLASVKRRHDGMQIAVGGCLAQKDKDVILKKAPWVDVVFGTHNMGSLPSMLERARHNGEAQLEILDSLETFPSTLPTKRDSSYSGWVSISVGCNNTCTFCIVPALRGKEKDRRPGEILAEIQALVDDGAIEVTLLGQNVNSYGVEFGDRLAFGKLLRAAGKIEGLERIRFTSPHPAAFTDDVIDAMAETPSVMPQLHMPLQSGSDRILKAMRRSYRSARFLGILDRVRAQMPHAAISTDVIVGFPGETEEDFQETLRVVELARFATAFTFQYSIRPGTPAATLPDQVPKEIVQDRYERLAALQERISWEENQAVVGREVELLVANGEGRKDADTRRLSGRALDSRLVHFDVPEGSELPRPGDLVTVTVTQAAPFHLIADSVDGAPLRIRRTIAGDAWDRLEVESCGVPSHGGVAGGSGSVSLGLPTLRLPDRAVGSPAVTSSSTTPIYDVTDGER
;
A
#
# COMPACT_ATOMS: atom_id res chain seq x y z
N MET A 1 63.09 4.65 53.55
CA MET A 1 64.30 5.35 53.08
C MET A 1 63.88 6.25 51.92
N THR A 2 64.15 7.55 52.09
CA THR A 2 64.01 8.74 51.22
C THR A 2 64.31 8.48 49.73
N SER A 3 63.74 9.15 48.72
CA SER A 3 63.62 10.60 48.42
C SER A 3 62.67 10.80 47.21
N SER A 4 61.69 11.72 47.20
CA SER A 4 61.76 13.15 46.81
C SER A 4 62.45 13.49 45.47
N THR A 5 61.69 14.06 44.52
CA THR A 5 61.97 15.27 43.68
C THR A 5 60.80 15.48 42.70
N ALA A 6 59.95 16.50 42.85
CA ALA A 6 60.09 17.93 42.48
C ALA A 6 59.60 18.25 41.04
N THR A 7 58.49 19.00 40.96
CA THR A 7 57.96 19.70 39.78
C THR A 7 58.60 21.08 39.64
N PRO A 8 58.70 21.64 38.42
CA PRO A 8 58.43 23.07 38.23
C PRO A 8 57.53 23.37 36.99
N PRO A 9 57.05 24.63 36.84
CA PRO A 9 55.70 24.94 36.36
C PRO A 9 55.68 25.47 34.91
N PHE A 10 54.48 25.51 34.30
CA PHE A 10 54.25 26.32 33.11
C PHE A 10 53.11 27.32 33.29
N SER A 11 53.38 28.48 32.68
CA SER A 11 52.83 29.80 32.85
C SER A 11 51.64 30.09 31.94
N SER A 12 50.74 30.94 32.43
CA SER A 12 49.88 31.94 31.75
C SER A 12 49.54 31.80 30.26
N ALA A 13 48.23 31.66 30.02
CA ALA A 13 47.38 32.46 29.13
C ALA A 13 47.90 32.89 27.75
N GLU A 14 47.35 32.27 26.70
CA GLU A 14 47.13 32.92 25.41
C GLU A 14 45.62 32.90 25.09
N THR A 15 45.09 34.09 24.90
CA THR A 15 43.75 34.43 24.42
C THR A 15 43.54 33.88 23.01
N LEU A 16 42.57 32.97 22.84
CA LEU A 16 42.16 32.48 21.53
C LEU A 16 41.13 33.42 20.89
N ASP A 17 41.52 33.89 19.71
CA ASP A 17 40.83 34.72 18.74
C ASP A 17 39.43 34.18 18.35
N PRO A 18 38.33 34.97 18.46
CA PRO A 18 36.98 34.55 18.11
C PRO A 18 36.75 34.24 16.62
N GLN A 19 37.69 34.55 15.72
CA GLN A 19 37.49 34.37 14.27
C GLN A 19 37.99 33.03 13.71
N GLN A 20 38.75 32.22 14.46
CA GLN A 20 39.19 30.90 14.00
C GLN A 20 38.21 29.74 14.30
N SER A 21 37.15 29.99 15.07
CA SER A 21 36.09 28.99 15.34
C SER A 21 35.08 28.82 14.20
N ALA A 22 35.09 29.69 13.18
CA ALA A 22 34.08 29.72 12.12
C ALA A 22 34.44 28.89 10.87
N LEU A 23 35.63 28.27 10.81
CA LEU A 23 36.12 27.56 9.62
C LEU A 23 36.41 26.07 9.83
N ARG A 24 36.05 25.50 11.00
CA ARG A 24 36.18 24.06 11.30
C ARG A 24 34.85 23.33 11.49
N THR A 25 33.73 23.96 11.08
CA THR A 25 32.36 23.43 11.24
C THR A 25 31.68 23.11 9.91
N SER A 26 32.43 22.63 8.91
CA SER A 26 31.88 22.23 7.60
C SER A 26 32.32 20.83 7.14
N ALA A 27 32.76 19.97 8.06
CA ALA A 27 33.16 18.60 7.73
C ALA A 27 32.63 17.60 8.77
N LEU A 28 31.36 17.74 9.16
CA LEU A 28 30.63 16.72 9.89
C LEU A 28 29.80 15.91 8.90
N ARG A 29 30.44 14.84 8.41
CA ARG A 29 29.85 13.57 7.97
C ARG A 29 28.43 13.68 7.41
N THR A 30 28.34 13.97 6.13
CA THR A 30 27.30 13.44 5.26
C THR A 30 27.27 11.93 5.49
N SER A 31 26.30 11.45 6.28
CA SER A 31 25.89 10.06 6.26
C SER A 31 25.61 9.74 4.80
N ALA A 32 26.38 8.84 4.20
CA ALA A 32 26.12 8.38 2.86
C ALA A 32 24.69 7.83 2.84
N LEU A 33 23.76 8.59 2.28
CA LEU A 33 22.50 8.07 1.80
C LEU A 33 22.88 6.88 0.91
N SER A 34 22.31 5.70 1.16
CA SER A 34 22.49 4.58 0.24
C SER A 34 22.12 5.07 -1.16
N ALA A 35 23.09 5.11 -2.08
CA ALA A 35 22.94 5.78 -3.36
C ALA A 35 21.73 5.21 -4.11
N PRO A 36 20.91 6.05 -4.78
CA PRO A 36 19.79 5.57 -5.58
C PRO A 36 20.29 4.55 -6.60
N THR A 37 19.54 3.46 -6.76
CA THR A 37 19.84 2.44 -7.76
C THR A 37 19.57 3.05 -9.13
N LEU A 38 20.65 3.28 -9.88
CA LEU A 38 20.54 3.72 -11.26
C LEU A 38 20.16 2.53 -12.14
N ILE A 39 18.97 2.60 -12.73
CA ILE A 39 18.51 1.66 -13.75
C ILE A 39 18.91 2.24 -15.11
N ALA A 40 19.71 1.49 -15.87
CA ALA A 40 20.07 1.89 -17.23
C ALA A 40 18.89 1.66 -18.19
N PRO A 41 18.72 2.51 -19.21
CA PRO A 41 17.76 2.26 -20.29
C PRO A 41 17.96 0.87 -20.89
N SER A 42 16.86 0.14 -21.08
CA SER A 42 16.87 -1.22 -21.63
C SER A 42 16.58 -1.18 -23.13
N GLN A 43 17.33 -1.94 -23.93
CA GLN A 43 17.01 -2.05 -25.36
C GLN A 43 15.65 -2.73 -25.59
N ALA A 44 15.25 -3.64 -24.69
CA ALA A 44 13.96 -4.30 -24.66
C ALA A 44 12.82 -3.38 -24.25
N SER A 45 13.08 -2.11 -23.92
CA SER A 45 12.04 -1.11 -23.70
C SER A 45 11.48 -0.56 -25.00
N HIS A 46 12.07 -0.91 -26.16
CA HIS A 46 11.56 -0.55 -27.47
C HIS A 46 11.30 -1.82 -28.32
N ASP A 47 10.27 -1.78 -29.16
CA ASP A 47 9.98 -2.83 -30.12
C ASP A 47 10.92 -2.74 -31.36
N ALA A 48 10.83 -3.71 -32.27
CA ALA A 48 11.65 -3.71 -33.49
C ALA A 48 11.38 -2.50 -34.41
N ALA A 49 10.24 -1.82 -34.25
CA ALA A 49 9.88 -0.60 -34.97
C ALA A 49 10.32 0.69 -34.22
N GLY A 50 10.97 0.56 -33.06
CA GLY A 50 11.44 1.68 -32.24
C GLY A 50 10.36 2.34 -31.39
N ARG A 51 9.17 1.73 -31.23
CA ARG A 51 8.14 2.23 -30.32
C ARG A 51 8.43 1.77 -28.89
N ALA A 52 8.19 2.65 -27.91
CA ALA A 52 8.30 2.28 -26.50
C ALA A 52 7.30 1.17 -26.17
N ARG A 53 7.78 0.12 -25.51
CA ARG A 53 6.96 -1.03 -25.10
C ARG A 53 6.19 -0.70 -23.84
N THR A 54 4.95 -1.15 -23.83
CA THR A 54 3.98 -0.89 -22.77
C THR A 54 4.10 -1.92 -21.64
N TYR A 55 3.81 -1.51 -20.40
CA TYR A 55 3.77 -2.41 -19.25
C TYR A 55 2.49 -2.27 -18.43
N GLU A 56 2.11 -3.37 -17.78
CA GLU A 56 1.04 -3.44 -16.78
C GLU A 56 1.53 -4.24 -15.57
N VAL A 57 1.44 -3.68 -14.36
CA VAL A 57 1.73 -4.40 -13.11
C VAL A 57 0.42 -4.78 -12.42
N ARG A 58 0.13 -6.08 -12.36
CA ARG A 58 -1.03 -6.63 -11.65
C ARG A 58 -0.63 -7.06 -10.25
N THR A 59 -1.11 -6.32 -9.26
CA THR A 59 -0.79 -6.57 -7.86
C THR A 59 -1.80 -7.51 -7.22
N PHE A 60 -1.32 -8.63 -6.68
CA PHE A 60 -2.12 -9.58 -5.91
C PHE A 60 -1.51 -9.77 -4.53
N GLY A 61 -2.12 -9.20 -3.48
CA GLY A 61 -1.57 -9.42 -2.14
C GLY A 61 -1.96 -8.45 -1.06
N CYS A 62 -0.94 -8.05 -0.31
CA CYS A 62 -1.01 -7.12 0.81
C CYS A 62 -0.39 -5.76 0.45
N GLN A 63 -0.39 -4.83 1.40
CA GLN A 63 0.18 -3.49 1.22
C GLN A 63 1.66 -3.51 0.82
N MET A 64 2.42 -4.50 1.28
CA MET A 64 3.81 -4.68 0.82
C MET A 64 3.89 -4.99 -0.67
N ASN A 65 2.95 -5.76 -1.23
CA ASN A 65 2.91 -6.01 -2.67
C ASN A 65 2.52 -4.74 -3.45
N VAL A 66 1.64 -3.89 -2.92
CA VAL A 66 1.31 -2.60 -3.55
C VAL A 66 2.56 -1.73 -3.65
N HIS A 67 3.25 -1.55 -2.53
CA HIS A 67 4.51 -0.81 -2.47
C HIS A 67 5.63 -1.44 -3.33
N ASP A 68 5.76 -2.77 -3.35
CA ASP A 68 6.70 -3.46 -4.24
C ASP A 68 6.33 -3.19 -5.72
N SER A 69 5.04 -3.08 -6.06
CA SER A 69 4.59 -2.77 -7.42
C SER A 69 4.90 -1.34 -7.85
N GLU A 70 4.78 -0.33 -6.97
CA GLU A 70 5.20 1.04 -7.28
C GLU A 70 6.69 1.11 -7.67
N ARG A 71 7.54 0.30 -7.00
CA ARG A 71 8.97 0.17 -7.30
C ARG A 71 9.26 -0.61 -8.58
N LEU A 72 8.46 -1.63 -8.88
CA LEU A 72 8.54 -2.35 -10.15
C LEU A 72 8.20 -1.43 -11.32
N SER A 73 7.11 -0.67 -11.20
CA SER A 73 6.70 0.34 -12.19
C SER A 73 7.78 1.39 -12.38
N GLY A 74 8.31 1.98 -11.29
CA GLY A 74 9.40 2.96 -11.39
C GLY A 74 10.67 2.39 -12.01
N SER A 75 11.03 1.13 -11.72
CA SER A 75 12.18 0.47 -12.34
C SER A 75 11.98 0.23 -13.84
N LEU A 76 10.76 -0.09 -14.28
CA LEU A 76 10.42 -0.23 -15.70
C LEU A 76 10.46 1.14 -16.41
N GLU A 77 9.95 2.20 -15.81
CA GLU A 77 10.00 3.54 -16.42
C GLU A 77 11.41 4.10 -16.51
N ALA A 78 12.23 3.91 -15.48
CA ALA A 78 13.64 4.27 -15.53
C ALA A 78 14.41 3.48 -16.62
N ALA A 79 13.95 2.26 -16.95
CA ALA A 79 14.47 1.47 -18.05
C ALA A 79 13.90 1.88 -19.43
N GLY A 80 12.93 2.80 -19.49
CA GLY A 80 12.36 3.35 -20.72
C GLY A 80 11.08 2.66 -21.21
N TYR A 81 10.41 1.86 -20.38
CA TYR A 81 9.07 1.34 -20.67
C TYR A 81 8.00 2.37 -20.34
N VAL A 82 6.81 2.27 -20.94
CA VAL A 82 5.67 3.18 -20.69
C VAL A 82 4.46 2.41 -20.19
N THR A 83 3.58 3.03 -19.39
CA THR A 83 2.37 2.34 -18.92
C THR A 83 1.39 2.09 -20.06
N ALA A 84 0.71 0.95 -20.07
CA ALA A 84 -0.36 0.66 -21.01
C ALA A 84 -1.62 1.52 -20.72
N ASP A 85 -2.28 2.02 -21.77
CA ASP A 85 -3.50 2.83 -21.67
C ASP A 85 -4.69 2.08 -22.30
N GLY A 86 -5.29 1.15 -21.54
CA GLY A 86 -6.47 0.39 -21.96
C GLY A 86 -6.25 -0.68 -23.03
N GLU A 87 -5.08 -0.73 -23.66
CA GLU A 87 -4.66 -1.78 -24.60
C GLU A 87 -3.94 -2.94 -23.89
N GLU A 88 -3.74 -4.05 -24.60
CA GLU A 88 -2.96 -5.17 -24.09
C GLU A 88 -1.48 -4.80 -24.01
N ALA A 89 -0.91 -4.88 -22.81
CA ALA A 89 0.47 -4.49 -22.58
C ALA A 89 1.49 -5.47 -23.21
N ASP A 90 2.61 -4.93 -23.70
CA ASP A 90 3.76 -5.72 -24.16
C ASP A 90 4.39 -6.52 -23.01
N ILE A 91 4.36 -5.98 -21.79
CA ILE A 91 4.89 -6.59 -20.58
C ILE A 91 3.79 -6.67 -19.52
N VAL A 92 3.46 -7.87 -19.05
CA VAL A 92 2.56 -8.03 -17.90
C VAL A 92 3.33 -8.61 -16.72
N VAL A 93 3.38 -7.87 -15.62
CA VAL A 93 4.04 -8.28 -14.37
C VAL A 93 2.98 -8.68 -13.35
N LEU A 94 2.99 -9.93 -12.91
CA LEU A 94 2.14 -10.40 -11.81
C LEU A 94 2.95 -10.35 -10.50
N ASN A 95 2.71 -9.34 -9.66
CA ASN A 95 3.32 -9.24 -8.34
C ASN A 95 2.44 -9.93 -7.30
N THR A 96 2.90 -11.06 -6.77
CA THR A 96 2.04 -12.02 -6.06
C THR A 96 2.39 -12.20 -4.58
N CYS A 97 1.37 -12.54 -3.80
CA CYS A 97 1.48 -12.88 -2.39
C CYS A 97 1.44 -14.40 -2.18
N ALA A 98 2.10 -14.89 -1.14
CA ALA A 98 2.06 -16.30 -0.72
C ALA A 98 1.29 -16.53 0.59
N VAL A 99 0.64 -15.49 1.13
CA VAL A 99 0.07 -15.48 2.48
C VAL A 99 -1.46 -15.49 2.49
N ARG A 100 -2.13 -15.15 1.38
CA ARG A 100 -3.58 -15.25 1.27
C ARG A 100 -4.01 -16.65 0.81
N GLU A 101 -5.23 -17.04 1.16
CA GLU A 101 -5.85 -18.24 0.61
C GLU A 101 -6.11 -18.05 -0.90
N ASN A 102 -6.04 -19.13 -1.68
CA ASN A 102 -6.25 -19.14 -3.13
C ASN A 102 -5.30 -18.23 -3.94
N ALA A 103 -4.18 -17.79 -3.35
CA ALA A 103 -3.19 -16.99 -4.06
C ALA A 103 -2.59 -17.78 -5.24
N ASP A 104 -2.28 -19.06 -5.05
CA ASP A 104 -1.81 -19.96 -6.11
C ASP A 104 -2.86 -20.09 -7.23
N ASN A 105 -4.12 -20.35 -6.88
CA ASN A 105 -5.22 -20.48 -7.84
C ASN A 105 -5.43 -19.21 -8.67
N LYS A 106 -5.38 -18.03 -8.02
CA LYS A 106 -5.47 -16.74 -8.71
C LYS A 106 -4.31 -16.51 -9.67
N LEU A 107 -3.08 -16.82 -9.26
CA LEU A 107 -1.90 -16.71 -10.14
C LEU A 107 -2.07 -17.60 -11.38
N TYR A 108 -2.30 -18.90 -11.20
CA TYR A 108 -2.37 -19.82 -12.33
C TYR A 108 -3.58 -19.56 -13.25
N GLY A 109 -4.71 -19.12 -12.68
CA GLY A 109 -5.86 -18.67 -13.48
C GLY A 109 -5.52 -17.47 -14.37
N ASN A 110 -4.84 -16.45 -13.82
CA ASN A 110 -4.39 -15.29 -14.60
C ASN A 110 -3.33 -15.69 -15.65
N LEU A 111 -2.38 -16.55 -15.30
CA LEU A 111 -1.39 -17.05 -16.25
C LEU A 111 -2.05 -17.80 -17.41
N GLY A 112 -3.10 -18.59 -17.16
CA GLY A 112 -3.86 -19.26 -18.20
C GLY A 112 -4.55 -18.29 -19.17
N GLN A 113 -5.14 -17.20 -18.64
CA GLN A 113 -5.73 -16.13 -19.46
C GLN A 113 -4.67 -15.43 -20.31
N LEU A 114 -3.54 -15.05 -19.69
CA LEU A 114 -2.42 -14.39 -20.37
C LEU A 114 -1.76 -15.26 -21.43
N ALA A 115 -1.80 -16.60 -21.30
CA ALA A 115 -1.33 -17.50 -22.35
C ALA A 115 -2.09 -17.30 -23.66
N SER A 116 -3.40 -17.02 -23.59
CA SER A 116 -4.21 -16.75 -24.77
C SER A 116 -3.88 -15.41 -25.40
N VAL A 117 -3.62 -14.40 -24.57
CA VAL A 117 -3.20 -13.07 -25.02
C VAL A 117 -1.82 -13.12 -25.69
N LYS A 118 -0.84 -13.74 -25.04
CA LYS A 118 0.53 -13.87 -25.55
C LYS A 118 0.61 -14.62 -26.88
N ARG A 119 -0.30 -15.57 -27.15
CA ARG A 119 -0.37 -16.25 -28.45
C ARG A 119 -0.77 -15.35 -29.62
N ARG A 120 -1.52 -14.27 -29.35
CA ARG A 120 -1.99 -13.32 -30.38
C ARG A 120 -1.25 -11.98 -30.36
N HIS A 121 -0.58 -11.66 -29.27
CA HIS A 121 0.23 -10.46 -29.11
C HIS A 121 1.71 -10.80 -29.24
N ASP A 122 2.25 -10.70 -30.47
CA ASP A 122 3.64 -11.04 -30.75
C ASP A 122 4.61 -10.21 -29.90
N GLY A 123 5.70 -10.83 -29.45
CA GLY A 123 6.68 -10.19 -28.58
C GLY A 123 6.23 -9.90 -27.13
N MET A 124 5.02 -10.27 -26.73
CA MET A 124 4.55 -10.09 -25.35
C MET A 124 5.40 -10.90 -24.36
N GLN A 125 5.77 -10.29 -23.22
CA GLN A 125 6.45 -10.98 -22.12
C GLN A 125 5.61 -10.96 -20.83
N ILE A 126 5.71 -12.05 -20.07
CA ILE A 126 5.02 -12.23 -18.79
C ILE A 126 6.09 -12.44 -17.71
N ALA A 127 6.05 -11.60 -16.69
CA ALA A 127 6.90 -11.72 -15.52
C ALA A 127 6.07 -12.05 -14.27
N VAL A 128 6.59 -12.92 -13.41
CA VAL A 128 5.95 -13.29 -12.14
C VAL A 128 6.92 -13.01 -11.00
N GLY A 129 6.48 -12.17 -10.06
CA GLY A 129 7.27 -11.71 -8.92
C GLY A 129 6.57 -11.88 -7.59
N GLY A 130 7.27 -11.52 -6.52
CA GLY A 130 6.71 -11.45 -5.16
C GLY A 130 6.87 -12.74 -4.34
N CYS A 131 6.15 -12.81 -3.21
CA CYS A 131 6.33 -13.88 -2.22
C CYS A 131 6.02 -15.27 -2.78
N LEU A 132 5.05 -15.40 -3.69
CA LEU A 132 4.69 -16.69 -4.26
C LEU A 132 5.75 -17.16 -5.26
N ALA A 133 6.32 -16.25 -6.04
CA ALA A 133 7.47 -16.55 -6.90
C ALA A 133 8.70 -17.01 -6.08
N GLN A 134 8.97 -16.37 -4.95
CA GLN A 134 10.03 -16.78 -4.01
C GLN A 134 9.80 -18.20 -3.45
N LYS A 135 8.54 -18.59 -3.23
CA LYS A 135 8.14 -19.91 -2.73
C LYS A 135 8.22 -20.99 -3.81
N ASP A 136 7.56 -20.76 -4.93
CA ASP A 136 7.31 -21.77 -5.96
C ASP A 136 8.45 -21.88 -6.99
N LYS A 137 9.26 -20.82 -7.18
CA LYS A 137 10.48 -20.83 -8.00
C LYS A 137 10.26 -21.47 -9.38
N ASP A 138 10.93 -22.59 -9.67
CA ASP A 138 10.87 -23.32 -10.94
C ASP A 138 9.52 -24.02 -11.19
N VAL A 139 8.70 -24.24 -10.14
CA VAL A 139 7.36 -24.82 -10.27
C VAL A 139 6.46 -23.93 -11.13
N ILE A 140 6.66 -22.61 -11.11
CA ILE A 140 5.93 -21.68 -11.97
C ILE A 140 6.21 -21.97 -13.44
N LEU A 141 7.49 -22.09 -13.83
CA LEU A 141 7.89 -22.38 -15.22
C LEU A 141 7.43 -23.78 -15.66
N LYS A 142 7.45 -24.77 -14.76
CA LYS A 142 6.93 -26.11 -15.05
C LYS A 142 5.44 -26.13 -15.34
N LYS A 143 4.65 -25.32 -14.62
CA LYS A 143 3.18 -25.26 -14.79
C LYS A 143 2.71 -24.26 -15.85
N ALA A 144 3.47 -23.20 -16.07
CA ALA A 144 3.19 -22.14 -17.03
C ALA A 144 4.45 -21.83 -17.87
N PRO A 145 4.79 -22.69 -18.85
CA PRO A 145 6.00 -22.54 -19.67
C PRO A 145 6.05 -21.28 -20.54
N TRP A 146 4.94 -20.56 -20.67
CA TRP A 146 4.85 -19.30 -21.40
C TRP A 146 5.27 -18.08 -20.57
N VAL A 147 5.67 -18.25 -19.30
CA VAL A 147 6.25 -17.20 -18.46
C VAL A 147 7.71 -16.97 -18.84
N ASP A 148 8.12 -15.71 -19.03
CA ASP A 148 9.48 -15.36 -19.47
C ASP A 148 10.41 -15.03 -18.31
N VAL A 149 9.87 -14.49 -17.22
CA VAL A 149 10.67 -14.04 -16.08
C VAL A 149 10.01 -14.44 -14.77
N VAL A 150 10.78 -15.05 -13.87
CA VAL A 150 10.38 -15.33 -12.49
C VAL A 150 11.43 -14.75 -11.54
N PHE A 151 11.02 -13.83 -10.67
CA PHE A 151 11.90 -13.14 -9.75
C PHE A 151 11.37 -13.16 -8.31
N GLY A 152 12.27 -13.06 -7.35
CA GLY A 152 11.99 -13.14 -5.93
C GLY A 152 11.61 -11.81 -5.30
N THR A 153 11.47 -11.82 -3.98
CA THR A 153 11.17 -10.61 -3.19
C THR A 153 12.38 -9.72 -2.94
N HIS A 154 13.58 -10.19 -3.30
CA HIS A 154 14.86 -9.56 -2.96
C HIS A 154 15.59 -8.98 -4.18
N ASN A 155 15.11 -9.19 -5.40
CA ASN A 155 15.77 -8.78 -6.65
C ASN A 155 14.82 -8.13 -7.66
N MET A 156 13.86 -7.35 -7.17
CA MET A 156 12.89 -6.63 -8.01
C MET A 156 13.58 -5.67 -8.99
N GLY A 157 14.70 -5.07 -8.60
CA GLY A 157 15.51 -4.20 -9.47
C GLY A 157 16.17 -4.92 -10.65
N SER A 158 16.29 -6.25 -10.62
CA SER A 158 16.84 -7.04 -11.73
C SER A 158 15.84 -7.19 -12.88
N LEU A 159 14.55 -6.92 -12.68
CA LEU A 159 13.48 -7.20 -13.65
C LEU A 159 13.78 -6.67 -15.06
N PRO A 160 14.17 -5.40 -15.28
CA PRO A 160 14.45 -4.90 -16.63
C PRO A 160 15.55 -5.71 -17.33
N SER A 161 16.62 -6.07 -16.62
CA SER A 161 17.71 -6.87 -17.16
C SER A 161 17.29 -8.32 -17.46
N MET A 162 16.41 -8.89 -16.64
CA MET A 162 15.86 -10.23 -16.87
C MET A 162 14.95 -10.27 -18.09
N LEU A 163 14.13 -9.23 -18.30
CA LEU A 163 13.29 -9.09 -19.49
C LEU A 163 14.12 -9.02 -20.77
N GLU A 164 15.23 -8.25 -20.75
CA GLU A 164 16.17 -8.22 -21.89
C GLU A 164 16.78 -9.59 -22.15
N ARG A 165 17.32 -10.26 -21.12
CA ARG A 165 17.93 -11.59 -21.28
C ARG A 165 16.93 -12.61 -21.82
N ALA A 166 15.70 -12.61 -21.30
CA ALA A 166 14.64 -13.50 -21.77
C ALA A 166 14.32 -13.28 -23.25
N ARG A 167 14.18 -12.01 -23.65
CA ARG A 167 13.89 -11.61 -25.04
C ARG A 167 15.03 -11.96 -25.98
N HIS A 168 16.27 -11.68 -25.59
CA HIS A 168 17.46 -11.91 -26.42
C HIS A 168 17.75 -13.40 -26.62
N ASN A 169 17.67 -14.19 -25.54
CA ASN A 169 18.03 -15.61 -25.56
C ASN A 169 16.87 -16.51 -26.01
N GLY A 170 15.62 -16.04 -25.96
CA GLY A 170 14.44 -16.87 -26.17
C GLY A 170 14.23 -17.91 -25.06
N GLU A 171 14.80 -17.68 -23.88
CA GLU A 171 14.77 -18.61 -22.74
C GLU A 171 14.29 -17.91 -21.47
N ALA A 172 13.38 -18.58 -20.74
CA ALA A 172 12.85 -18.05 -19.49
C ALA A 172 13.95 -17.83 -18.45
N GLN A 173 13.90 -16.69 -17.77
CA GLN A 173 14.87 -16.29 -16.74
C GLN A 173 14.28 -16.53 -15.35
N LEU A 174 14.97 -17.32 -14.53
CA LEU A 174 14.66 -17.55 -13.13
C LEU A 174 15.80 -17.04 -12.26
N GLU A 175 15.55 -16.03 -11.43
CA GLU A 175 16.54 -15.48 -10.50
C GLU A 175 15.88 -15.26 -9.15
N ILE A 176 16.25 -16.07 -8.16
CA ILE A 176 15.68 -16.02 -6.81
C ILE A 176 16.84 -15.85 -5.83
N LEU A 177 16.96 -14.66 -5.25
CA LEU A 177 17.93 -14.41 -4.18
C LEU A 177 17.37 -14.88 -2.83
N ASP A 178 18.20 -15.56 -2.05
CA ASP A 178 17.84 -16.06 -0.72
C ASP A 178 17.91 -14.98 0.38
N SER A 179 18.58 -13.86 0.11
CA SER A 179 18.70 -12.75 1.06
C SER A 179 18.71 -11.39 0.38
N LEU A 180 18.28 -10.37 1.13
CA LEU A 180 18.31 -8.98 0.69
C LEU A 180 19.75 -8.44 0.69
N GLU A 181 20.26 -8.08 -0.49
CA GLU A 181 21.54 -7.39 -0.66
C GLU A 181 21.36 -5.86 -0.63
N THR A 182 20.37 -5.36 -1.37
CA THR A 182 20.02 -3.94 -1.45
C THR A 182 18.59 -3.73 -0.99
N PHE A 183 18.36 -2.70 -0.16
CA PHE A 183 17.00 -2.35 0.23
C PHE A 183 16.21 -1.89 -1.00
N PRO A 184 14.96 -2.35 -1.19
CA PRO A 184 14.24 -1.95 -2.39
C PRO A 184 13.91 -0.45 -2.42
N SER A 185 14.13 0.29 -1.32
CA SER A 185 13.95 1.74 -1.24
C SER A 185 14.94 2.55 -2.03
N THR A 186 16.00 1.93 -2.53
CA THR A 186 16.90 2.58 -3.48
C THR A 186 16.37 2.53 -4.91
N LEU A 187 15.30 1.78 -5.20
CA LEU A 187 14.72 1.69 -6.53
C LEU A 187 13.86 2.92 -6.85
N PRO A 188 13.81 3.35 -8.13
CA PRO A 188 12.84 4.34 -8.58
C PRO A 188 11.41 3.87 -8.27
N THR A 189 10.54 4.80 -7.89
CA THR A 189 9.16 4.50 -7.47
C THR A 189 8.18 5.34 -8.28
N LYS A 190 7.18 4.70 -8.88
CA LYS A 190 6.01 5.38 -9.47
C LYS A 190 4.84 5.24 -8.51
N ARG A 191 4.41 6.35 -7.90
CA ARG A 191 3.31 6.36 -6.93
C ARG A 191 1.96 6.46 -7.64
N ASP A 192 0.99 5.68 -7.18
CA ASP A 192 -0.40 5.80 -7.65
C ASP A 192 -1.15 6.97 -6.96
N SER A 193 -0.65 7.43 -5.81
CA SER A 193 -1.22 8.53 -5.03
C SER A 193 -0.26 9.72 -4.96
N SER A 194 -0.79 10.92 -5.20
CA SER A 194 -0.07 12.19 -5.01
C SER A 194 -0.01 12.64 -3.55
N TYR A 195 -0.95 12.18 -2.72
CA TYR A 195 -1.19 12.68 -1.36
C TYR A 195 -0.69 11.73 -0.27
N SER A 196 -0.45 10.45 -0.60
CA SER A 196 0.00 9.42 0.34
C SER A 196 1.24 8.68 -0.19
N GLY A 197 2.20 8.41 0.69
CA GLY A 197 3.40 7.62 0.40
C GLY A 197 3.58 6.40 1.31
N TRP A 198 4.23 5.37 0.80
CA TRP A 198 4.60 4.17 1.56
C TRP A 198 6.09 4.20 1.88
N VAL A 199 6.46 3.97 3.13
CA VAL A 199 7.88 3.93 3.54
C VAL A 199 8.15 2.66 4.32
N SER A 200 8.86 1.72 3.70
CA SER A 200 9.32 0.51 4.39
C SER A 200 10.43 0.88 5.38
N ILE A 201 10.24 0.63 6.67
CA ILE A 201 11.24 0.91 7.72
C ILE A 201 12.09 -0.30 8.06
N SER A 202 11.56 -1.50 7.80
CA SER A 202 12.24 -2.78 7.96
C SER A 202 11.72 -3.80 6.96
N VAL A 203 12.51 -4.85 6.72
CA VAL A 203 12.16 -5.99 5.87
C VAL A 203 12.50 -7.27 6.61
N GLY A 204 11.64 -8.29 6.49
CA GLY A 204 11.82 -9.59 7.13
C GLY A 204 11.21 -9.64 8.53
N CYS A 205 11.25 -10.80 9.18
CA CYS A 205 10.63 -10.98 10.48
C CYS A 205 11.35 -12.04 11.31
N ASN A 206 11.66 -11.72 12.57
CA ASN A 206 12.33 -12.64 13.50
C ASN A 206 11.35 -13.51 14.32
N ASN A 207 10.04 -13.34 14.15
CA ASN A 207 9.04 -14.12 14.87
C ASN A 207 8.97 -15.57 14.36
N THR A 208 8.69 -16.51 15.26
CA THR A 208 8.65 -17.96 14.97
C THR A 208 7.22 -18.53 14.95
N CYS A 209 6.26 -17.71 14.52
CA CYS A 209 4.84 -18.08 14.48
C CYS A 209 4.64 -19.35 13.63
N THR A 210 3.94 -20.36 14.15
CA THR A 210 3.87 -21.69 13.50
C THR A 210 3.11 -21.69 12.19
N PHE A 211 2.22 -20.72 11.96
CA PHE A 211 1.42 -20.60 10.75
C PHE A 211 2.04 -19.66 9.69
N CYS A 212 3.09 -18.91 10.04
CA CYS A 212 3.58 -17.81 9.20
C CYS A 212 4.74 -18.26 8.32
N ILE A 213 4.58 -18.15 7.01
CA ILE A 213 5.63 -18.47 6.02
C ILE A 213 6.61 -17.32 5.78
N VAL A 214 6.27 -16.10 6.23
CA VAL A 214 7.00 -14.87 5.91
C VAL A 214 8.50 -14.93 6.23
N PRO A 215 8.97 -15.47 7.38
CA PRO A 215 10.41 -15.55 7.65
C PRO A 215 11.20 -16.36 6.61
N ALA A 216 10.57 -17.36 5.98
CA ALA A 216 11.19 -18.16 4.92
C ALA A 216 11.25 -17.43 3.57
N LEU A 217 10.34 -16.48 3.33
CA LEU A 217 10.22 -15.79 2.04
C LEU A 217 10.91 -14.41 2.04
N ARG A 218 10.84 -13.66 3.14
CA ARG A 218 11.41 -12.31 3.27
C ARG A 218 12.67 -12.27 4.15
N GLY A 219 13.10 -13.41 4.67
CA GLY A 219 14.31 -13.53 5.49
C GLY A 219 14.16 -13.00 6.92
N LYS A 220 15.30 -12.93 7.60
CA LYS A 220 15.44 -12.31 8.92
C LYS A 220 15.23 -10.81 8.83
N GLU A 221 14.75 -10.24 9.93
CA GLU A 221 14.51 -8.80 10.03
C GLU A 221 15.80 -8.02 9.82
N LYS A 222 15.72 -7.01 8.95
CA LYS A 222 16.73 -5.98 8.74
C LYS A 222 16.07 -4.61 8.84
N ASP A 223 16.60 -3.77 9.71
CA ASP A 223 16.12 -2.42 9.98
C ASP A 223 16.89 -1.41 9.14
N ARG A 224 16.18 -0.44 8.55
CA ARG A 224 16.83 0.67 7.87
C ARG A 224 17.34 1.70 8.86
N ARG A 225 18.32 2.53 8.46
CA ARG A 225 18.82 3.60 9.34
C ARG A 225 17.75 4.70 9.49
N PRO A 226 17.52 5.24 10.70
CA PRO A 226 16.49 6.27 10.90
C PRO A 226 16.65 7.49 10.00
N GLY A 227 17.89 7.93 9.75
CA GLY A 227 18.17 9.07 8.88
C GLY A 227 17.76 8.85 7.42
N GLU A 228 17.89 7.62 6.91
CA GLU A 228 17.45 7.29 5.55
C GLU A 228 15.92 7.27 5.45
N ILE A 229 15.24 6.76 6.49
CA ILE A 229 13.78 6.76 6.56
C ILE A 229 13.26 8.20 6.60
N LEU A 230 13.80 9.04 7.48
CA LEU A 230 13.38 10.43 7.61
C LEU A 230 13.66 11.24 6.34
N ALA A 231 14.78 10.98 5.66
CA ALA A 231 15.08 11.62 4.38
C ALA A 231 14.10 11.20 3.27
N GLU A 232 13.71 9.92 3.21
CA GLU A 232 12.68 9.46 2.26
C GLU A 232 11.31 10.06 2.58
N ILE A 233 10.93 10.14 3.85
CA ILE A 233 9.69 10.81 4.27
C ILE A 233 9.72 12.29 3.86
N GLN A 234 10.84 12.99 4.10
CA GLN A 234 10.98 14.39 3.67
C GLN A 234 10.83 14.53 2.15
N ALA A 235 11.49 13.68 1.36
CA ALA A 235 11.37 13.72 -0.09
C ALA A 235 9.93 13.49 -0.57
N LEU A 236 9.19 12.58 0.06
CA LEU A 236 7.76 12.37 -0.24
C LEU A 236 6.93 13.62 0.05
N VAL A 237 7.22 14.31 1.15
CA VAL A 237 6.53 15.55 1.53
C VAL A 237 6.90 16.71 0.60
N ASP A 238 8.16 16.82 0.20
CA ASP A 238 8.64 17.81 -0.76
C ASP A 238 7.96 17.63 -2.13
N ASP A 239 7.67 16.39 -2.52
CA ASP A 239 6.89 16.07 -3.72
C ASP A 239 5.38 16.38 -3.57
N GLY A 240 4.91 16.64 -2.34
CA GLY A 240 3.55 17.05 -2.02
C GLY A 240 2.72 16.06 -1.20
N ALA A 241 3.27 14.91 -0.77
CA ALA A 241 2.52 14.00 0.08
C ALA A 241 2.31 14.58 1.48
N ILE A 242 1.10 14.42 2.04
CA ILE A 242 0.78 14.83 3.42
C ILE A 242 0.51 13.64 4.34
N GLU A 243 0.36 12.43 3.78
CA GLU A 243 0.21 11.18 4.51
C GLU A 243 1.36 10.21 4.18
N VAL A 244 1.92 9.57 5.21
CA VAL A 244 2.88 8.48 5.04
C VAL A 244 2.45 7.27 5.86
N THR A 245 2.50 6.09 5.25
CA THR A 245 2.34 4.81 5.95
C THR A 245 3.68 4.08 6.09
N LEU A 246 4.12 3.88 7.33
CA LEU A 246 5.30 3.09 7.66
C LEU A 246 4.98 1.59 7.52
N LEU A 247 5.81 0.90 6.74
CA LEU A 247 5.65 -0.52 6.42
C LEU A 247 6.79 -1.37 6.99
N GLY A 248 6.43 -2.57 7.43
CA GLY A 248 7.34 -3.62 7.87
C GLY A 248 6.54 -4.86 8.20
N GLN A 249 7.17 -6.04 8.22
CA GLN A 249 6.47 -7.26 8.64
C GLN A 249 6.19 -7.27 10.16
N ASN A 250 6.96 -6.49 10.92
CA ASN A 250 6.75 -6.20 12.33
C ASN A 250 7.26 -4.79 12.65
N VAL A 251 6.44 -3.77 12.41
CA VAL A 251 6.92 -2.37 12.44
C VAL A 251 7.43 -1.92 13.80
N ASN A 252 6.81 -2.38 14.89
CA ASN A 252 7.16 -1.97 16.25
C ASN A 252 8.29 -2.79 16.89
N SER A 253 8.92 -3.72 16.16
CA SER A 253 10.24 -4.25 16.53
C SER A 253 11.40 -3.49 15.91
N TYR A 254 11.12 -2.44 15.12
CA TYR A 254 12.15 -1.58 14.54
C TYR A 254 13.15 -1.10 15.60
N GLY A 255 14.43 -1.34 15.32
CA GLY A 255 15.56 -1.02 16.19
C GLY A 255 16.14 -2.20 16.95
N VAL A 256 15.54 -3.39 16.82
CA VAL A 256 16.11 -4.63 17.38
C VAL A 256 17.48 -4.94 16.77
N GLU A 257 17.69 -4.71 15.46
CA GLU A 257 18.97 -5.04 14.80
C GLU A 257 20.13 -4.21 15.36
N PHE A 258 19.89 -2.94 15.66
CA PHE A 258 20.90 -2.02 16.19
C PHE A 258 20.77 -1.74 17.70
N GLY A 259 19.97 -2.54 18.41
CA GLY A 259 19.94 -2.61 19.87
C GLY A 259 19.15 -1.51 20.60
N ASP A 260 18.28 -0.77 19.90
CA ASP A 260 17.45 0.30 20.48
C ASP A 260 15.97 -0.09 20.47
N ARG A 261 15.47 -0.60 21.60
CA ARG A 261 14.07 -1.03 21.76
C ARG A 261 13.05 0.10 21.72
N LEU A 262 13.49 1.36 21.82
CA LEU A 262 12.64 2.55 21.76
C LEU A 262 12.74 3.25 20.40
N ALA A 263 13.45 2.66 19.43
CA ALA A 263 13.70 3.32 18.14
C ALA A 263 12.41 3.60 17.38
N PHE A 264 11.39 2.73 17.47
CA PHE A 264 10.11 2.97 16.79
C PHE A 264 9.38 4.20 17.34
N GLY A 265 9.22 4.32 18.66
CA GLY A 265 8.61 5.50 19.29
C GLY A 265 9.42 6.79 19.02
N LYS A 266 10.75 6.70 18.99
CA LYS A 266 11.62 7.82 18.58
C LYS A 266 11.43 8.19 17.11
N LEU A 267 11.28 7.21 16.22
CA LEU A 267 11.06 7.43 14.79
C LEU A 267 9.72 8.13 14.55
N LEU A 268 8.64 7.71 15.23
CA LEU A 268 7.33 8.38 15.15
C LEU A 268 7.44 9.85 15.57
N ARG A 269 8.04 10.13 16.73
CA ARG A 269 8.24 11.51 17.22
C ARG A 269 9.16 12.34 16.33
N ALA A 270 10.14 11.71 15.67
CA ALA A 270 11.04 12.40 14.75
C ALA A 270 10.36 12.71 13.41
N ALA A 271 9.63 11.75 12.85
CA ALA A 271 8.86 11.95 11.62
C ALA A 271 7.77 12.99 11.81
N GLY A 272 7.11 13.04 12.98
CA GLY A 272 6.10 14.05 13.29
C GLY A 272 6.62 15.48 13.41
N LYS A 273 7.93 15.72 13.32
CA LYS A 273 8.55 17.06 13.25
C LYS A 273 8.78 17.54 11.82
N ILE A 274 8.54 16.69 10.82
CA ILE A 274 8.68 17.06 9.41
C ILE A 274 7.55 18.03 9.06
N GLU A 275 7.93 19.25 8.67
CA GLU A 275 6.98 20.26 8.22
C GLU A 275 6.27 19.80 6.95
N GLY A 276 4.95 19.94 6.89
CA GLY A 276 4.11 19.46 5.79
C GLY A 276 3.58 18.04 5.95
N LEU A 277 4.15 17.21 6.84
CA LEU A 277 3.64 15.88 7.12
C LEU A 277 2.49 15.93 8.13
N GLU A 278 1.26 15.75 7.66
CA GLU A 278 0.06 15.86 8.49
C GLU A 278 -0.40 14.51 9.06
N ARG A 279 -0.14 13.39 8.37
CA ARG A 279 -0.62 12.06 8.75
C ARG A 279 0.46 10.99 8.66
N ILE A 280 0.68 10.27 9.74
CA ILE A 280 1.57 9.13 9.86
C ILE A 280 0.74 7.93 10.28
N ARG A 281 0.80 6.88 9.48
CA ARG A 281 0.18 5.59 9.76
C ARG A 281 1.25 4.52 9.84
N PHE A 282 0.89 3.40 10.43
CA PHE A 282 1.69 2.18 10.35
C PHE A 282 0.76 0.98 10.48
N THR A 283 1.20 -0.16 9.93
CA THR A 283 0.45 -1.42 10.01
C THR A 283 1.37 -2.56 10.40
N SER A 284 0.79 -3.71 10.76
CA SER A 284 1.50 -4.90 11.21
C SER A 284 2.35 -4.76 12.51
N PRO A 285 1.97 -3.98 13.55
CA PRO A 285 2.60 -4.09 14.87
C PRO A 285 2.32 -5.46 15.50
N HIS A 286 3.33 -6.04 16.14
CA HIS A 286 3.17 -7.25 16.94
C HIS A 286 2.80 -6.88 18.40
N PRO A 287 1.75 -7.49 19.00
CA PRO A 287 1.29 -7.12 20.35
C PRO A 287 2.37 -7.26 21.44
N ALA A 288 3.32 -8.19 21.26
CA ALA A 288 4.41 -8.38 22.21
C ALA A 288 5.43 -7.23 22.25
N ALA A 289 5.55 -6.47 21.15
CA ALA A 289 6.43 -5.31 21.03
C ALA A 289 5.67 -3.98 21.18
N PHE A 290 4.38 -4.04 21.53
CA PHE A 290 3.57 -2.85 21.77
C PHE A 290 3.74 -2.40 23.22
N THR A 291 4.73 -1.53 23.44
CA THR A 291 5.13 -0.99 24.74
C THR A 291 4.40 0.32 25.04
N ASP A 292 4.49 0.79 26.29
CA ASP A 292 3.92 2.07 26.68
C ASP A 292 4.58 3.23 25.91
N ASP A 293 5.88 3.17 25.62
CA ASP A 293 6.55 4.19 24.77
C ASP A 293 5.92 4.33 23.38
N VAL A 294 5.43 3.25 22.77
CA VAL A 294 4.74 3.34 21.48
C VAL A 294 3.38 4.03 21.64
N ILE A 295 2.65 3.72 22.71
CA ILE A 295 1.35 4.36 23.01
C ILE A 295 1.57 5.85 23.26
N ASP A 296 2.55 6.19 24.10
CA ASP A 296 2.89 7.57 24.44
C ASP A 296 3.34 8.32 23.17
N ALA A 297 4.18 7.71 22.32
CA ALA A 297 4.60 8.32 21.06
C ALA A 297 3.42 8.64 20.13
N MET A 298 2.43 7.75 20.05
CA MET A 298 1.21 8.00 19.28
C MET A 298 0.39 9.14 19.89
N ALA A 299 0.19 9.14 21.21
CA ALA A 299 -0.62 10.14 21.89
C ALA A 299 0.02 11.55 21.90
N GLU A 300 1.35 11.62 22.00
CA GLU A 300 2.13 12.87 22.06
C GLU A 300 2.39 13.49 20.68
N THR A 301 2.23 12.72 19.59
CA THR A 301 2.58 13.16 18.23
C THR A 301 1.32 13.33 17.38
N PRO A 302 0.81 14.56 17.17
CA PRO A 302 -0.48 14.79 16.53
C PRO A 302 -0.61 14.24 15.10
N SER A 303 0.50 14.17 14.36
CA SER A 303 0.51 13.60 13.02
C SER A 303 0.40 12.07 13.04
N VAL A 304 0.65 11.39 14.17
CA VAL A 304 0.44 9.94 14.26
C VAL A 304 -1.04 9.66 14.45
N MET A 305 -1.63 9.00 13.46
CA MET A 305 -3.07 8.84 13.39
C MET A 305 -3.60 7.88 14.47
N PRO A 306 -4.80 8.14 15.04
CA PRO A 306 -5.41 7.32 16.09
C PRO A 306 -6.01 6.04 15.48
N GLN A 307 -5.18 5.24 14.83
CA GLN A 307 -5.53 3.99 14.18
C GLN A 307 -4.51 2.94 14.56
N LEU A 308 -4.97 1.77 14.99
CA LEU A 308 -4.10 0.66 15.32
C LEU A 308 -4.61 -0.63 14.68
N HIS A 309 -3.81 -1.23 13.80
CA HIS A 309 -4.07 -2.57 13.28
C HIS A 309 -3.23 -3.59 14.05
N MET A 310 -3.81 -4.28 15.04
CA MET A 310 -3.07 -5.16 15.94
C MET A 310 -3.55 -6.63 15.82
N PRO A 311 -2.81 -7.50 15.13
CA PRO A 311 -3.24 -8.87 14.85
C PRO A 311 -3.34 -9.75 16.10
N LEU A 312 -4.57 -10.12 16.48
CA LEU A 312 -4.89 -10.99 17.61
C LEU A 312 -4.56 -12.45 17.29
N GLN A 313 -4.88 -12.88 16.08
CA GLN A 313 -4.82 -14.25 15.56
C GLN A 313 -5.83 -15.21 16.21
N SER A 314 -5.91 -15.30 17.54
CA SER A 314 -6.92 -16.08 18.27
C SER A 314 -7.16 -15.47 19.65
N GLY A 315 -8.36 -15.62 20.22
CA GLY A 315 -8.62 -15.23 21.61
C GLY A 315 -8.31 -16.33 22.63
N SER A 316 -8.10 -17.58 22.20
CA SER A 316 -7.72 -18.67 23.10
C SER A 316 -6.23 -18.65 23.41
N ASP A 317 -5.90 -18.60 24.70
CA ASP A 317 -4.53 -18.67 25.20
C ASP A 317 -3.82 -19.98 24.82
N ARG A 318 -4.58 -21.08 24.70
CA ARG A 318 -4.06 -22.39 24.29
C ARG A 318 -3.68 -22.37 22.81
N ILE A 319 -4.54 -21.83 21.96
CA ILE A 319 -4.27 -21.67 20.52
C ILE A 319 -3.16 -20.67 20.25
N LEU A 320 -3.16 -19.52 20.94
CA LEU A 320 -2.05 -18.56 20.88
C LEU A 320 -0.70 -19.21 21.25
N LYS A 321 -0.68 -20.10 22.24
CA LYS A 321 0.52 -20.88 22.59
C LYS A 321 0.93 -21.83 21.45
N ALA A 322 -0.02 -22.55 20.85
CA ALA A 322 0.24 -23.46 19.73
C ALA A 322 0.71 -22.70 18.46
N MET A 323 0.20 -21.48 18.27
CA MET A 323 0.65 -20.53 17.26
C MET A 323 2.05 -19.95 17.52
N ARG A 324 2.65 -20.22 18.69
CA ARG A 324 3.89 -19.60 19.20
C ARG A 324 3.82 -18.07 19.32
N ARG A 325 2.65 -17.54 19.67
CA ARG A 325 2.50 -16.12 20.05
C ARG A 325 3.06 -15.92 21.46
N SER A 326 3.79 -14.84 21.67
CA SER A 326 4.44 -14.49 22.94
C SER A 326 3.54 -13.68 23.90
N TYR A 327 2.28 -13.46 23.53
CA TYR A 327 1.25 -12.80 24.34
C TYR A 327 0.01 -13.69 24.49
N ARG A 328 -0.85 -13.32 25.43
CA ARG A 328 -2.11 -13.97 25.77
C ARG A 328 -3.24 -12.96 25.81
N SER A 329 -4.48 -13.43 25.83
CA SER A 329 -5.71 -12.61 25.78
C SER A 329 -5.68 -11.48 26.81
N ALA A 330 -5.31 -11.76 28.06
CA ALA A 330 -5.23 -10.75 29.13
C ALA A 330 -4.23 -9.62 28.81
N ARG A 331 -3.03 -9.95 28.31
CA ARG A 331 -2.03 -8.94 27.91
C ARG A 331 -2.52 -8.13 26.70
N PHE A 332 -3.16 -8.80 25.74
CA PHE A 332 -3.70 -8.15 24.55
C PHE A 332 -4.80 -7.13 24.91
N LEU A 333 -5.79 -7.55 25.70
CA LEU A 333 -6.86 -6.66 26.16
C LEU A 333 -6.31 -5.50 27.01
N GLY A 334 -5.34 -5.76 27.89
CA GLY A 334 -4.71 -4.70 28.67
C GLY A 334 -3.96 -3.66 27.82
N ILE A 335 -3.42 -4.03 26.65
CA ILE A 335 -2.88 -3.06 25.68
C ILE A 335 -4.00 -2.16 25.15
N LEU A 336 -5.15 -2.75 24.77
CA LEU A 336 -6.30 -1.98 24.28
C LEU A 336 -6.82 -1.01 25.33
N ASP A 337 -6.88 -1.43 26.59
CA ASP A 337 -7.31 -0.57 27.70
C ASP A 337 -6.40 0.66 27.85
N ARG A 338 -5.08 0.46 27.76
CA ARG A 338 -4.10 1.58 27.82
C ARG A 338 -4.21 2.50 26.61
N VAL A 339 -4.37 1.94 25.41
CA VAL A 339 -4.60 2.73 24.19
C VAL A 339 -5.86 3.57 24.32
N ARG A 340 -6.97 2.99 24.77
CA ARG A 340 -8.25 3.70 24.95
C ARG A 340 -8.22 4.73 26.06
N ALA A 341 -7.40 4.52 27.10
CA ALA A 341 -7.23 5.50 28.18
C ALA A 341 -6.55 6.79 27.68
N GLN A 342 -5.58 6.68 26.77
CA GLN A 342 -4.86 7.84 26.22
C GLN A 342 -5.49 8.39 24.92
N MET A 343 -6.06 7.51 24.10
CA MET A 343 -6.67 7.80 22.81
C MET A 343 -8.07 7.16 22.74
N PRO A 344 -9.09 7.73 23.41
CA PRO A 344 -10.43 7.13 23.53
C PRO A 344 -11.16 6.89 22.22
N HIS A 345 -10.76 7.60 21.15
CA HIS A 345 -11.37 7.51 19.83
C HIS A 345 -10.53 6.71 18.83
N ALA A 346 -9.48 6.01 19.30
CA ALA A 346 -8.64 5.21 18.42
C ALA A 346 -9.42 4.06 17.77
N ALA A 347 -9.38 3.98 16.43
CA ALA A 347 -9.94 2.85 15.71
C ALA A 347 -8.97 1.67 15.77
N ILE A 348 -9.41 0.59 16.43
CA ILE A 348 -8.61 -0.62 16.59
C ILE A 348 -9.13 -1.66 15.60
N SER A 349 -8.22 -2.21 14.79
CA SER A 349 -8.51 -3.31 13.89
C SER A 349 -7.61 -4.51 14.16
N THR A 350 -7.98 -5.68 13.65
CA THR A 350 -7.24 -6.92 13.92
C THR A 350 -7.31 -7.93 12.78
N ASP A 351 -6.51 -8.99 12.90
CA ASP A 351 -6.61 -10.21 12.13
C ASP A 351 -6.96 -11.37 13.06
N VAL A 352 -7.88 -12.25 12.63
CA VAL A 352 -8.26 -13.48 13.36
C VAL A 352 -8.22 -14.67 12.41
N ILE A 353 -7.64 -15.77 12.86
CA ILE A 353 -7.59 -17.06 12.15
C ILE A 353 -8.51 -18.04 12.88
N VAL A 354 -9.49 -18.60 12.16
CA VAL A 354 -10.37 -19.67 12.66
C VAL A 354 -9.93 -21.02 12.08
N GLY A 355 -10.12 -22.09 12.85
CA GLY A 355 -9.81 -23.45 12.38
C GLY A 355 -8.32 -23.83 12.46
N PHE A 356 -7.55 -23.18 13.33
CA PHE A 356 -6.15 -23.56 13.55
C PHE A 356 -6.07 -25.03 14.03
N PRO A 357 -5.01 -25.80 13.67
CA PRO A 357 -4.90 -27.21 14.07
C PRO A 357 -5.07 -27.41 15.58
N GLY A 358 -6.01 -28.28 15.93
CA GLY A 358 -6.40 -28.60 17.30
C GLY A 358 -7.42 -27.65 17.93
N GLU A 359 -7.97 -26.64 17.24
CA GLU A 359 -8.97 -25.70 17.78
C GLU A 359 -10.30 -26.36 18.16
N THR A 360 -10.67 -26.29 19.44
CA THR A 360 -11.93 -26.82 19.98
C THR A 360 -13.03 -25.75 19.98
N GLU A 361 -14.27 -26.13 20.27
CA GLU A 361 -15.37 -25.15 20.38
C GLU A 361 -15.14 -24.18 21.55
N GLU A 362 -14.58 -24.67 22.65
CA GLU A 362 -14.24 -23.84 23.83
C GLU A 362 -13.21 -22.76 23.47
N ASP A 363 -12.21 -23.09 22.64
CA ASP A 363 -11.22 -22.10 22.18
C ASP A 363 -11.85 -21.07 21.24
N PHE A 364 -12.81 -21.50 20.43
CA PHE A 364 -13.54 -20.60 19.55
C PHE A 364 -14.45 -19.65 20.35
N GLN A 365 -15.12 -20.14 21.40
CA GLN A 365 -15.87 -19.29 22.33
C GLN A 365 -14.98 -18.25 23.01
N GLU A 366 -13.76 -18.62 23.41
CA GLU A 366 -12.78 -17.64 23.93
C GLU A 366 -12.39 -16.60 22.89
N THR A 367 -12.32 -16.98 21.62
CA THR A 367 -12.10 -16.04 20.51
C THR A 367 -13.25 -15.05 20.36
N LEU A 368 -14.50 -15.52 20.37
CA LEU A 368 -15.68 -14.64 20.36
C LEU A 368 -15.70 -13.70 21.57
N ARG A 369 -15.40 -14.21 22.78
CA ARG A 369 -15.33 -13.42 24.02
C ARG A 369 -14.32 -12.28 23.91
N VAL A 370 -13.11 -12.57 23.42
CA VAL A 370 -12.06 -11.55 23.28
C VAL A 370 -12.44 -10.52 22.21
N VAL A 371 -13.04 -10.94 21.09
CA VAL A 371 -13.51 -10.02 20.04
C VAL A 371 -14.60 -9.09 20.57
N GLU A 372 -15.58 -9.61 21.33
CA GLU A 372 -16.63 -8.80 21.97
C GLU A 372 -16.05 -7.76 22.93
N LEU A 373 -15.10 -8.15 23.79
CA LEU A 373 -14.45 -7.23 24.74
C LEU A 373 -13.55 -6.21 24.02
N ALA A 374 -12.86 -6.67 22.98
CA ALA A 374 -11.92 -5.84 22.24
C ALA A 374 -12.62 -4.80 21.37
N ARG A 375 -13.90 -4.99 20.99
CA ARG A 375 -14.71 -4.05 20.19
C ARG A 375 -13.93 -3.45 19.02
N PHE A 376 -13.44 -4.31 18.13
CA PHE A 376 -12.67 -3.86 16.97
C PHE A 376 -13.56 -3.08 15.99
N ALA A 377 -13.09 -1.92 15.53
CA ALA A 377 -13.76 -1.16 14.48
C ALA A 377 -13.87 -1.98 13.18
N THR A 378 -12.82 -2.74 12.87
CA THR A 378 -12.79 -3.71 11.77
C THR A 378 -11.95 -4.93 12.15
N ALA A 379 -12.30 -6.12 11.65
CA ALA A 379 -11.44 -7.29 11.76
C ALA A 379 -11.36 -8.03 10.43
N PHE A 380 -10.17 -8.44 10.04
CA PHE A 380 -9.97 -9.36 8.94
C PHE A 380 -9.99 -10.78 9.47
N THR A 381 -11.02 -11.52 9.08
CA THR A 381 -11.21 -12.91 9.49
C THR A 381 -10.71 -13.84 8.39
N PHE A 382 -9.92 -14.84 8.76
CA PHE A 382 -9.32 -15.80 7.84
C PHE A 382 -9.61 -17.21 8.30
N GLN A 383 -9.91 -18.10 7.35
CA GLN A 383 -9.87 -19.53 7.61
C GLN A 383 -8.40 -19.99 7.59
N TYR A 384 -8.03 -20.87 8.53
CA TYR A 384 -6.70 -21.46 8.51
C TYR A 384 -6.47 -22.20 7.20
N SER A 385 -5.37 -21.87 6.53
CA SER A 385 -4.97 -22.49 5.28
C SER A 385 -3.60 -23.13 5.48
N ILE A 386 -3.51 -24.43 5.17
CA ILE A 386 -2.28 -25.20 5.28
C ILE A 386 -1.26 -24.66 4.29
N ARG A 387 -0.09 -24.27 4.80
CA ARG A 387 1.02 -23.75 3.98
C ARG A 387 2.24 -24.65 4.08
N PRO A 388 2.62 -25.36 3.00
CA PRO A 388 3.85 -26.14 2.99
C PRO A 388 5.06 -25.32 3.45
N GLY A 389 5.90 -25.92 4.30
CA GLY A 389 7.06 -25.25 4.90
C GLY A 389 6.79 -24.53 6.23
N THR A 390 5.54 -24.42 6.68
CA THR A 390 5.21 -23.88 8.01
C THR A 390 5.10 -25.00 9.06
N PRO A 391 5.52 -24.79 10.32
CA PRO A 391 5.33 -25.80 11.38
C PRO A 391 3.89 -26.24 11.59
N ALA A 392 2.91 -25.35 11.39
CA ALA A 392 1.49 -25.65 11.58
C ALA A 392 0.96 -26.62 10.51
N ALA A 393 1.56 -26.65 9.31
CA ALA A 393 1.12 -27.50 8.22
C ALA A 393 1.26 -29.00 8.49
N THR A 394 2.13 -29.39 9.43
CA THR A 394 2.33 -30.79 9.82
C THR A 394 1.80 -31.09 11.22
N LEU A 395 1.07 -30.16 11.85
CA LEU A 395 0.42 -30.44 13.14
C LEU A 395 -0.74 -31.43 12.93
N PRO A 396 -0.93 -32.37 13.87
CA PRO A 396 -2.12 -33.22 13.89
C PRO A 396 -3.38 -32.39 14.17
N ASP A 397 -4.54 -33.05 14.10
CA ASP A 397 -5.84 -32.47 14.50
C ASP A 397 -6.29 -31.27 13.65
N GLN A 398 -6.11 -31.37 12.34
CA GLN A 398 -6.69 -30.41 11.39
C GLN A 398 -8.22 -30.38 11.56
N VAL A 399 -8.79 -29.19 11.63
CA VAL A 399 -10.23 -29.01 11.87
C VAL A 399 -11.01 -29.24 10.56
N PRO A 400 -12.10 -30.04 10.56
CA PRO A 400 -12.95 -30.25 9.39
C PRO A 400 -13.47 -28.94 8.78
N LYS A 401 -13.53 -28.87 7.45
CA LYS A 401 -13.88 -27.64 6.72
C LYS A 401 -15.26 -27.11 7.11
N GLU A 402 -16.25 -27.98 7.30
CA GLU A 402 -17.60 -27.55 7.72
C GLU A 402 -17.60 -26.85 9.08
N ILE A 403 -16.73 -27.26 10.01
CA ILE A 403 -16.60 -26.63 11.34
C ILE A 403 -15.88 -25.27 11.20
N VAL A 404 -14.83 -25.20 10.37
CA VAL A 404 -14.13 -23.93 10.12
C VAL A 404 -15.07 -22.91 9.48
N GLN A 405 -15.93 -23.36 8.57
CA GLN A 405 -16.92 -22.51 7.92
C GLN A 405 -17.98 -21.99 8.91
N ASP A 406 -18.56 -22.84 9.75
CA ASP A 406 -19.50 -22.43 10.81
C ASP A 406 -18.89 -21.36 11.74
N ARG A 407 -17.66 -21.61 12.21
CA ARG A 407 -16.93 -20.67 13.07
C ARG A 407 -16.65 -19.35 12.37
N TYR A 408 -16.25 -19.40 11.09
CA TYR A 408 -16.03 -18.20 10.29
C TYR A 408 -17.30 -17.35 10.21
N GLU A 409 -18.45 -17.96 9.90
CA GLU A 409 -19.74 -17.27 9.77
C GLU A 409 -20.19 -16.63 11.09
N ARG A 410 -20.06 -17.36 12.21
CA ARG A 410 -20.39 -16.85 13.55
C ARG A 410 -19.50 -15.68 13.97
N LEU A 411 -18.19 -15.78 13.70
CA LEU A 411 -17.25 -14.69 13.97
C LEU A 411 -17.51 -13.47 13.06
N ALA A 412 -17.81 -13.69 11.78
CA ALA A 412 -18.13 -12.63 10.84
C ALA A 412 -19.40 -11.87 11.27
N ALA A 413 -20.46 -12.59 11.65
CA ALA A 413 -21.70 -12.00 12.16
C ALA A 413 -21.46 -11.18 13.45
N LEU A 414 -20.63 -11.70 14.36
CA LEU A 414 -20.22 -10.98 15.56
C LEU A 414 -19.50 -9.66 15.23
N GLN A 415 -18.49 -9.74 14.37
CA GLN A 415 -17.70 -8.57 13.97
C GLN A 415 -18.55 -7.54 13.21
N GLU A 416 -19.45 -7.97 12.33
CA GLU A 416 -20.32 -7.06 11.57
C GLU A 416 -21.22 -6.25 12.50
N ARG A 417 -21.79 -6.90 13.52
CA ARG A 417 -22.56 -6.22 14.57
C ARG A 417 -21.70 -5.18 15.30
N ILE A 418 -20.51 -5.58 15.77
CA ILE A 418 -19.59 -4.67 16.49
C ILE A 418 -19.20 -3.49 15.59
N SER A 419 -18.79 -3.74 14.34
CA SER A 419 -18.42 -2.68 13.39
C SER A 419 -19.56 -1.69 13.15
N TRP A 420 -20.80 -2.19 13.04
CA TRP A 420 -21.98 -1.33 12.90
C TRP A 420 -22.25 -0.50 14.17
N GLU A 421 -22.15 -1.09 15.36
CA GLU A 421 -22.26 -0.38 16.64
C GLU A 421 -21.18 0.72 16.77
N GLU A 422 -19.93 0.41 16.44
CA GLU A 422 -18.81 1.37 16.47
C GLU A 422 -18.99 2.50 15.44
N ASN A 423 -19.55 2.21 14.27
CA ASN A 423 -19.85 3.22 13.25
C ASN A 423 -21.05 4.10 13.61
N GLN A 424 -22.09 3.54 14.23
CA GLN A 424 -23.21 4.33 14.73
C GLN A 424 -22.79 5.35 15.79
N ALA A 425 -21.81 5.04 16.63
CA ALA A 425 -21.30 5.97 17.64
C ALA A 425 -20.66 7.25 17.07
N VAL A 426 -20.35 7.26 15.77
CA VAL A 426 -19.76 8.39 15.04
C VAL A 426 -20.82 9.24 14.32
N VAL A 427 -22.05 8.73 14.15
CA VAL A 427 -23.15 9.51 13.54
C VAL A 427 -23.41 10.79 14.35
N GLY A 428 -23.58 11.89 13.64
CA GLY A 428 -23.75 13.24 14.20
C GLY A 428 -22.46 13.96 14.55
N ARG A 429 -21.29 13.31 14.42
CA ARG A 429 -19.99 13.95 14.67
C ARG A 429 -19.43 14.59 13.40
N GLU A 430 -18.73 15.71 13.59
CA GLU A 430 -17.89 16.30 12.56
C GLU A 430 -16.57 15.54 12.44
N VAL A 431 -16.17 15.20 11.22
CA VAL A 431 -14.95 14.47 10.90
C VAL A 431 -14.22 15.16 9.75
N GLU A 432 -12.89 15.20 9.84
CA GLU A 432 -12.02 15.68 8.75
C GLU A 432 -11.58 14.49 7.87
N LEU A 433 -11.86 14.59 6.57
CA LEU A 433 -11.60 13.57 5.57
C LEU A 433 -10.46 14.01 4.66
N LEU A 434 -9.47 13.14 4.47
CA LEU A 434 -8.53 13.25 3.35
C LEU A 434 -9.21 12.67 2.12
N VAL A 435 -9.45 13.53 1.13
CA VAL A 435 -10.15 13.15 -0.10
C VAL A 435 -9.26 12.19 -0.89
N ALA A 436 -9.82 11.04 -1.24
CA ALA A 436 -9.12 9.98 -1.94
C ALA A 436 -9.58 9.90 -3.40
N ASN A 437 -8.68 9.46 -4.28
CA ASN A 437 -9.04 9.14 -5.65
C ASN A 437 -9.46 7.66 -5.75
N GLY A 438 -10.57 7.38 -6.44
CA GLY A 438 -10.95 6.02 -6.84
C GLY A 438 -11.36 5.05 -5.73
N GLU A 439 -11.59 5.50 -4.49
CA GLU A 439 -12.00 4.61 -3.39
C GLU A 439 -13.49 4.24 -3.40
N GLY A 440 -14.35 5.00 -4.10
CA GLY A 440 -15.76 4.69 -4.17
C GLY A 440 -16.15 3.99 -5.47
N ARG A 441 -16.45 2.70 -5.34
CA ARG A 441 -16.85 1.83 -6.47
C ARG A 441 -18.14 2.28 -7.18
N LYS A 442 -18.91 3.21 -6.59
CA LYS A 442 -20.19 3.72 -7.10
C LYS A 442 -20.21 5.26 -7.16
N ASP A 443 -19.05 5.89 -7.18
CA ASP A 443 -18.96 7.36 -7.16
C ASP A 443 -19.64 7.97 -8.39
N ALA A 444 -19.48 7.36 -9.56
CA ALA A 444 -20.17 7.77 -10.79
C ALA A 444 -21.70 7.65 -10.71
N ASP A 445 -22.22 6.61 -10.06
CA ASP A 445 -23.66 6.35 -9.94
C ASP A 445 -24.33 7.21 -8.86
N THR A 446 -23.60 7.50 -7.78
CA THR A 446 -24.12 8.19 -6.59
C THR A 446 -23.75 9.66 -6.54
N ARG A 447 -22.84 10.12 -7.41
CA ARG A 447 -22.23 11.47 -7.40
C ARG A 447 -21.59 11.85 -6.06
N ARG A 448 -21.19 10.84 -5.28
CA ARG A 448 -20.46 11.03 -4.03
C ARG A 448 -18.96 11.01 -4.29
N LEU A 449 -18.24 11.71 -3.43
CA LEU A 449 -16.80 11.57 -3.28
C LEU A 449 -16.49 10.73 -2.03
N SER A 450 -15.28 10.22 -1.98
CA SER A 450 -14.82 9.34 -0.90
C SER A 450 -13.58 9.93 -0.22
N GLY A 451 -13.49 9.75 1.08
CA GLY A 451 -12.32 10.15 1.84
C GLY A 451 -12.09 9.32 3.09
N ARG A 452 -10.88 9.42 3.64
CA ARG A 452 -10.45 8.71 4.85
C ARG A 452 -10.40 9.68 6.03
N ALA A 453 -11.13 9.34 7.09
CA ALA A 453 -11.02 10.04 8.36
C ALA A 453 -9.64 9.81 9.02
N LEU A 454 -9.33 10.55 10.09
CA LEU A 454 -8.09 10.38 10.85
C LEU A 454 -7.89 8.93 11.30
N ASP A 455 -8.95 8.27 11.75
CA ASP A 455 -8.98 6.88 12.19
C ASP A 455 -9.07 5.86 11.02
N SER A 456 -8.98 6.34 9.77
CA SER A 456 -9.02 5.58 8.50
C SER A 456 -10.38 5.00 8.11
N ARG A 457 -11.46 5.36 8.81
CA ARG A 457 -12.82 5.00 8.35
C ARG A 457 -13.08 5.64 6.98
N LEU A 458 -13.63 4.83 6.09
CA LEU A 458 -14.08 5.26 4.78
C LEU A 458 -15.40 6.03 4.93
N VAL A 459 -15.43 7.25 4.42
CA VAL A 459 -16.63 8.09 4.45
C VAL A 459 -16.94 8.53 3.02
N HIS A 460 -18.16 8.23 2.59
CA HIS A 460 -18.72 8.75 1.36
C HIS A 460 -19.49 10.02 1.67
N PHE A 461 -19.25 11.10 0.92
CA PHE A 461 -19.89 12.39 1.15
C PHE A 461 -20.37 12.98 -0.18
N ASP A 462 -21.46 13.74 -0.13
CA ASP A 462 -21.97 14.45 -1.29
C ASP A 462 -21.22 15.77 -1.50
N VAL A 463 -21.41 16.37 -2.67
CA VAL A 463 -20.91 17.72 -2.99
C VAL A 463 -22.13 18.61 -3.20
N PRO A 464 -22.59 19.34 -2.17
CA PRO A 464 -23.76 20.22 -2.27
C PRO A 464 -23.57 21.29 -3.33
N GLU A 465 -24.68 21.71 -3.94
CA GLU A 465 -24.68 22.78 -4.94
C GLU A 465 -24.07 24.07 -4.38
N GLY A 466 -23.16 24.69 -5.12
CA GLY A 466 -22.40 25.86 -4.68
C GLY A 466 -21.12 25.56 -3.90
N SER A 467 -20.82 24.28 -3.62
CA SER A 467 -19.49 23.88 -3.13
C SER A 467 -18.46 23.91 -4.25
N GLU A 468 -17.23 24.32 -3.92
CA GLU A 468 -16.09 24.00 -4.79
C GLU A 468 -15.85 22.49 -4.80
N LEU A 469 -15.31 21.96 -5.90
CA LEU A 469 -14.92 20.56 -5.96
C LEU A 469 -13.60 20.37 -5.19
N PRO A 470 -13.55 19.49 -4.17
CA PRO A 470 -12.30 19.17 -3.52
C PRO A 470 -11.45 18.28 -4.42
N ARG A 471 -10.13 18.48 -4.40
CA ARG A 471 -9.17 17.66 -5.13
C ARG A 471 -8.75 16.46 -4.27
N PRO A 472 -8.36 15.33 -4.86
CA PRO A 472 -7.61 14.31 -4.13
C PRO A 472 -6.44 14.94 -3.37
N GLY A 473 -6.32 14.62 -2.07
CA GLY A 473 -5.33 15.22 -1.18
C GLY A 473 -5.80 16.45 -0.40
N ASP A 474 -6.89 17.13 -0.81
CA ASP A 474 -7.50 18.18 0.02
C ASP A 474 -8.20 17.57 1.24
N LEU A 475 -8.44 18.41 2.25
CA LEU A 475 -9.11 18.02 3.49
C LEU A 475 -10.50 18.63 3.57
N VAL A 476 -11.51 17.81 3.84
CA VAL A 476 -12.91 18.23 3.91
C VAL A 476 -13.48 17.90 5.27
N THR A 477 -14.10 18.88 5.93
CA THR A 477 -14.83 18.61 7.18
C THR A 477 -16.30 18.40 6.89
N VAL A 478 -16.82 17.23 7.27
CA VAL A 478 -18.23 16.83 7.06
C VAL A 478 -18.84 16.32 8.36
N THR A 479 -20.17 16.34 8.45
CA THR A 479 -20.91 15.69 9.54
C THR A 479 -21.39 14.33 9.10
N VAL A 480 -21.06 13.28 9.84
CA VAL A 480 -21.52 11.91 9.52
C VAL A 480 -23.03 11.81 9.76
N THR A 481 -23.79 11.42 8.75
CA THR A 481 -25.26 11.32 8.82
C THR A 481 -25.77 9.90 8.90
N GLN A 482 -25.03 8.93 8.34
CA GLN A 482 -25.41 7.52 8.40
C GLN A 482 -24.19 6.62 8.58
N ALA A 483 -24.47 5.41 9.08
CA ALA A 483 -23.46 4.38 9.32
C ALA A 483 -23.90 3.07 8.65
N ALA A 484 -22.95 2.44 7.94
CA ALA A 484 -23.01 1.05 7.53
C ALA A 484 -21.90 0.26 8.27
N PRO A 485 -21.89 -1.08 8.23
CA PRO A 485 -20.85 -1.86 8.90
C PRO A 485 -19.42 -1.55 8.40
N PHE A 486 -19.26 -1.16 7.14
CA PHE A 486 -17.93 -1.02 6.51
C PHE A 486 -17.60 0.38 5.98
N HIS A 487 -18.54 1.33 6.09
CA HIS A 487 -18.34 2.72 5.68
C HIS A 487 -19.33 3.63 6.40
N LEU A 488 -19.06 4.93 6.34
CA LEU A 488 -19.94 5.99 6.80
C LEU A 488 -20.45 6.81 5.61
N ILE A 489 -21.58 7.49 5.80
CA ILE A 489 -22.13 8.45 4.84
C ILE A 489 -22.25 9.80 5.53
N ALA A 490 -21.88 10.85 4.81
CA ALA A 490 -21.94 12.23 5.26
C ALA A 490 -22.57 13.11 4.18
N ASP A 491 -23.85 12.85 3.90
CA ASP A 491 -24.66 13.68 3.00
C ASP A 491 -25.08 14.97 3.71
N SER A 492 -25.03 16.11 3.01
CA SER A 492 -25.43 17.41 3.54
C SER A 492 -26.92 17.45 3.88
N VAL A 493 -27.24 17.88 5.10
CA VAL A 493 -28.62 17.96 5.59
C VAL A 493 -29.28 19.29 5.24
N ASP A 494 -28.50 20.36 5.22
CA ASP A 494 -28.94 21.75 5.01
C ASP A 494 -28.51 22.33 3.65
N GLY A 495 -27.75 21.56 2.86
CA GLY A 495 -27.19 22.02 1.60
C GLY A 495 -26.05 23.04 1.78
N ALA A 496 -25.49 23.18 2.98
CA ALA A 496 -24.39 24.09 3.22
C ALA A 496 -23.15 23.70 2.38
N PRO A 497 -22.41 24.68 1.84
CA PRO A 497 -21.18 24.40 1.10
C PRO A 497 -20.15 23.65 1.94
N LEU A 498 -19.38 22.76 1.29
CA LEU A 498 -18.30 22.01 1.93
C LEU A 498 -17.25 22.96 2.55
N ARG A 499 -16.77 22.60 3.74
CA ARG A 499 -15.60 23.24 4.36
C ARG A 499 -14.34 22.53 3.89
N ILE A 500 -13.69 23.11 2.88
CA ILE A 500 -12.50 22.55 2.23
C ILE A 500 -11.26 23.31 2.68
N ARG A 501 -10.25 22.57 3.14
CA ARG A 501 -8.89 23.06 3.32
C ARG A 501 -8.02 22.56 2.18
N ARG A 502 -7.52 23.49 1.37
CA ARG A 502 -6.55 23.20 0.31
C ARG A 502 -5.22 22.80 0.92
N THR A 503 -4.55 21.83 0.31
CA THR A 503 -3.29 21.27 0.79
C THR A 503 -2.22 21.24 -0.31
N ILE A 504 -0.96 21.08 0.09
CA ILE A 504 0.15 20.84 -0.85
C ILE A 504 -0.06 19.57 -1.69
N ALA A 505 -0.83 18.62 -1.15
CA ALA A 505 -1.19 17.38 -1.83
C ALA A 505 -2.23 17.59 -2.93
N GLY A 506 -3.23 18.44 -2.68
CA GLY A 506 -4.16 18.87 -3.71
C GLY A 506 -3.45 19.65 -4.83
N ASP A 507 -2.46 20.46 -4.49
CA ASP A 507 -1.65 21.17 -5.50
C ASP A 507 -0.74 20.20 -6.28
N ALA A 508 -0.24 19.14 -5.64
CA ALA A 508 0.52 18.08 -6.29
C ALA A 508 -0.34 17.27 -7.26
N TRP A 509 -1.60 17.01 -6.90
CA TRP A 509 -2.59 16.40 -7.77
C TRP A 509 -2.79 17.24 -9.05
N ASP A 510 -3.02 18.54 -8.92
CA ASP A 510 -3.22 19.42 -10.07
C ASP A 510 -1.99 19.45 -11.00
N ARG A 511 -0.77 19.46 -10.44
CA ARG A 511 0.46 19.38 -11.24
C ARG A 511 0.52 18.10 -12.07
N LEU A 512 0.21 16.95 -11.46
CA LEU A 512 0.24 15.65 -12.14
C LEU A 512 -0.82 15.54 -13.25
N GLU A 513 -2.02 16.07 -13.03
CA GLU A 513 -3.06 16.11 -14.06
C GLU A 513 -2.64 16.95 -15.28
N VAL A 514 -1.99 18.09 -15.04
CA VAL A 514 -1.45 18.94 -16.11
C VAL A 514 -0.33 18.24 -16.87
N GLU A 515 0.59 17.58 -16.16
CA GLU A 515 1.68 16.80 -16.75
C GLU A 515 1.16 15.62 -17.57
N SER A 516 0.10 14.94 -17.11
CA SER A 516 -0.53 13.84 -17.83
C SER A 516 -1.24 14.29 -19.11
N CYS A 517 -1.76 15.52 -19.14
CA CYS A 517 -2.35 16.12 -20.34
C CYS A 517 -1.29 16.68 -21.31
N GLY A 518 -0.07 16.94 -20.81
CA GLY A 518 1.05 17.49 -21.56
C GLY A 518 1.89 16.44 -22.28
N VAL A 519 1.34 15.79 -23.30
CA VAL A 519 2.17 14.96 -24.20
C VAL A 519 3.18 15.86 -24.95
N PRO A 520 4.49 15.57 -24.97
CA PRO A 520 5.40 16.30 -25.83
C PRO A 520 5.05 16.00 -27.29
N SER A 521 4.55 16.99 -28.02
CA SER A 521 4.57 16.94 -29.47
C SER A 521 6.01 16.76 -29.91
N HIS A 522 6.35 15.56 -30.42
CA HIS A 522 7.68 15.27 -30.96
C HIS A 522 8.14 16.41 -31.87
N GLY A 523 9.33 16.93 -31.58
CA GLY A 523 9.94 18.04 -32.29
C GLY A 523 10.02 17.77 -33.80
N GLY A 524 9.16 18.46 -34.54
CA GLY A 524 9.26 18.66 -35.98
C GLY A 524 9.48 20.14 -36.25
N VAL A 525 10.73 20.50 -36.53
CA VAL A 525 11.24 21.61 -37.33
C VAL A 525 10.38 22.89 -37.45
N ALA A 526 10.98 24.00 -37.02
CA ALA A 526 10.53 25.38 -37.13
C ALA A 526 9.71 25.74 -38.39
N GLY A 527 8.56 26.40 -38.18
CA GLY A 527 7.87 27.15 -39.23
C GLY A 527 6.47 27.66 -38.86
N GLY A 528 6.37 28.96 -38.53
CA GLY A 528 5.18 29.78 -38.83
C GLY A 528 4.08 29.84 -37.76
N SER A 529 3.88 31.03 -37.19
CA SER A 529 2.67 31.42 -36.47
C SER A 529 1.44 31.34 -37.37
N GLY A 530 0.45 30.52 -37.01
CA GLY A 530 -0.83 30.44 -37.69
C GLY A 530 -1.97 30.22 -36.69
N SER A 531 -2.93 31.14 -36.67
CA SER A 531 -4.18 31.04 -35.92
C SER A 531 -4.99 29.81 -36.34
N VAL A 532 -5.40 28.97 -35.40
CA VAL A 532 -6.23 27.79 -35.66
C VAL A 532 -7.66 28.23 -35.99
N SER A 533 -8.07 28.03 -37.24
CA SER A 533 -9.45 28.11 -37.71
C SER A 533 -10.15 26.79 -37.44
N LEU A 534 -11.19 26.78 -36.62
CA LEU A 534 -12.09 25.64 -36.42
C LEU A 534 -12.74 25.26 -37.76
N GLY A 535 -12.23 24.20 -38.38
CA GLY A 535 -12.75 23.63 -39.61
C GLY A 535 -14.10 22.95 -39.40
N LEU A 536 -15.17 23.75 -39.36
CA LEU A 536 -16.54 23.26 -39.53
C LEU A 536 -16.82 23.08 -41.03
N PRO A 537 -17.20 21.88 -41.51
CA PRO A 537 -17.56 21.69 -42.91
C PRO A 537 -18.92 22.34 -43.21
N THR A 538 -18.92 23.42 -43.99
CA THR A 538 -20.14 24.03 -44.53
C THR A 538 -20.65 23.25 -45.74
N LEU A 539 -21.77 22.54 -45.58
CA LEU A 539 -22.54 21.97 -46.69
C LEU A 539 -23.34 23.09 -47.38
N ARG A 540 -23.07 23.34 -48.68
CA ARG A 540 -23.92 24.17 -49.54
C ARG A 540 -25.18 23.39 -49.92
N LEU A 541 -26.35 23.89 -49.56
CA LEU A 541 -27.63 23.48 -50.14
C LEU A 541 -27.99 24.43 -51.29
N PRO A 542 -28.47 23.94 -52.44
CA PRO A 542 -29.11 24.77 -53.44
C PRO A 542 -30.60 24.99 -53.14
N ASP A 543 -31.05 26.22 -53.37
CA ASP A 543 -32.43 26.68 -53.22
C ASP A 543 -33.47 25.79 -53.92
N ARG A 544 -34.52 25.40 -53.18
CA ARG A 544 -35.87 25.26 -53.75
C ARG A 544 -36.97 25.36 -52.70
N ALA A 545 -38.00 26.11 -53.07
CA ALA A 545 -39.10 26.59 -52.27
C ALA A 545 -40.15 25.52 -51.89
N VAL A 546 -40.67 25.70 -50.67
CA VAL A 546 -42.05 25.54 -50.15
C VAL A 546 -42.94 24.43 -50.73
N GLY A 547 -43.34 23.51 -49.84
CA GLY A 547 -44.56 22.70 -49.95
C GLY A 547 -44.68 21.66 -48.82
N SER A 548 -45.58 21.87 -47.85
CA SER A 548 -46.14 20.82 -46.98
C SER A 548 -47.23 20.05 -47.75
N PRO A 549 -47.46 18.73 -47.54
CA PRO A 549 -48.22 18.26 -46.36
C PRO A 549 -47.98 16.80 -45.84
N ALA A 550 -48.50 16.57 -44.63
CA ALA A 550 -49.17 15.37 -44.07
C ALA A 550 -48.45 13.99 -43.86
N VAL A 551 -48.37 13.63 -42.56
CA VAL A 551 -48.70 12.35 -41.87
C VAL A 551 -48.49 11.02 -42.60
N THR A 552 -47.62 10.14 -42.05
CA THR A 552 -47.92 8.71 -41.82
C THR A 552 -47.03 8.11 -40.71
N SER A 553 -47.62 7.17 -39.97
CA SER A 553 -47.08 6.34 -38.90
C SER A 553 -46.05 5.29 -39.36
N SER A 554 -44.99 5.05 -38.59
CA SER A 554 -44.38 3.72 -38.53
C SER A 554 -43.64 3.47 -37.20
N SER A 555 -43.91 2.29 -36.65
CA SER A 555 -43.32 1.69 -35.46
C SER A 555 -42.28 0.65 -35.88
N THR A 556 -41.07 0.65 -35.32
CA THR A 556 -40.21 -0.56 -35.29
C THR A 556 -39.19 -0.54 -34.13
N THR A 557 -39.51 -1.34 -33.12
CA THR A 557 -38.76 -2.41 -32.42
C THR A 557 -37.23 -2.34 -32.17
N PRO A 558 -36.74 -2.76 -30.97
CA PRO A 558 -35.32 -2.79 -30.58
C PRO A 558 -34.51 -3.94 -31.20
N ILE A 559 -33.20 -3.71 -31.34
CA ILE A 559 -32.18 -4.62 -31.90
C ILE A 559 -31.44 -5.36 -30.77
N TYR A 560 -32.11 -6.16 -29.94
CA TYR A 560 -31.45 -7.21 -29.14
C TYR A 560 -32.37 -8.42 -28.93
N ASP A 561 -31.85 -9.60 -29.23
CA ASP A 561 -32.48 -10.91 -29.11
C ASP A 561 -32.50 -11.37 -27.63
N VAL A 562 -33.66 -11.86 -27.18
CA VAL A 562 -33.94 -12.24 -25.78
C VAL A 562 -33.88 -13.76 -25.60
N THR A 563 -33.28 -14.51 -26.53
CA THR A 563 -33.33 -15.98 -26.50
C THR A 563 -32.00 -16.73 -26.57
N ASP A 564 -30.84 -16.08 -26.45
CA ASP A 564 -29.58 -16.83 -26.37
C ASP A 564 -29.18 -17.10 -24.91
N GLY A 565 -29.45 -18.33 -24.48
CA GLY A 565 -29.11 -18.85 -23.17
C GLY A 565 -27.95 -19.83 -23.26
N GLU A 566 -26.87 -19.55 -22.54
CA GLU A 566 -25.90 -20.57 -22.11
C GLU A 566 -25.49 -20.29 -20.66
N ARG A 567 -25.58 -21.33 -19.84
CA ARG A 567 -25.20 -21.40 -18.42
C ARG A 567 -23.74 -21.81 -18.28
#